data_AF-A0A969HA17-F1
#
_entry.id   AF-A0A969HA17-F1
#
_cell.length_a   1.000
_cell.length_b   1.000
_cell.length_c   1.000
_cell.angle_alpha   90.00
_cell.angle_beta   90.00
_cell.angle_gamma   90.00
#
_symmetry.space_group_name_H-M   'P 1'
#
loop_
_entity.id
_entity.type
_entity.pdbx_description
1 polymer ?
#
loop_
_entity_poly.entity_id
_entity_poly.type
_entity_poly.pdbx_seq_one_letter_code
_entity_poly.pdbx_strand_id
1 'polypeptide(L)'
;MRRDLENIIDPKFSYWLVFLIVSGVLVGGAFWVIGFVRSKAVSAAEEEIILNPAFVNYSTAGDYVSPESQAAIQTYIAEFPEPQNAQVLVNMNTSELYNFMTTYMSGGLKQDCTYCHNTANFGAEGADIGDDTIATRKDTARLHLQMVADLNQNWITQLAQIEGKKPSGAQIACATCHNGEAIPVAWPADQHALPDDYRLPLGNLEVLTITGNSISRWIPFNTTSTP
;
A
#
# COMPACT_ATOMS: atom_id res chain seq x y z
N MET A 1 25.14 19.35 82.98
CA MET A 1 23.69 19.36 82.76
C MET A 1 23.42 18.78 81.37
N ARG A 2 23.43 17.45 81.25
CA ARG A 2 23.12 16.68 80.03
C ARG A 2 21.88 15.84 80.33
N ARG A 3 20.73 16.37 79.95
CA ARG A 3 19.37 15.84 80.06
C ARG A 3 18.56 17.03 79.49
N ASP A 4 17.79 16.95 78.41
CA ASP A 4 16.79 15.95 78.05
C ASP A 4 16.47 16.03 76.53
N LEU A 5 17.28 15.40 75.66
CA LEU A 5 16.98 15.28 74.21
C LEU A 5 16.44 13.90 73.79
N GLU A 6 16.13 13.03 74.76
CA GLU A 6 15.45 11.76 74.52
C GLU A 6 13.97 11.93 74.88
N ASN A 7 13.17 12.44 73.92
CA ASN A 7 11.70 12.21 73.80
C ASN A 7 11.03 13.16 72.78
N ILE A 8 11.71 13.51 71.69
CA ILE A 8 11.11 14.36 70.63
C ILE A 8 10.33 13.50 69.59
N ILE A 9 10.42 12.17 69.66
CA ILE A 9 9.82 11.28 68.66
C ILE A 9 8.94 10.24 69.35
N ASP A 10 7.65 10.56 69.51
CA ASP A 10 6.61 9.59 69.84
C ASP A 10 6.60 8.48 68.76
N PRO A 11 6.56 7.18 69.11
CA PRO A 11 6.40 6.08 68.14
C PRO A 11 5.28 6.31 67.11
N LYS A 12 4.19 6.98 67.50
CA LYS A 12 3.09 7.35 66.60
C LYS A 12 3.51 8.40 65.58
N PHE A 13 4.32 9.38 65.99
CA PHE A 13 4.84 10.40 65.08
C PHE A 13 5.82 9.79 64.08
N SER A 14 6.69 8.89 64.53
CA SER A 14 7.63 8.16 63.65
C SER A 14 6.88 7.34 62.59
N TYR A 15 5.82 6.64 62.98
CA TYR A 15 4.97 5.88 62.06
C TYR A 15 4.34 6.78 60.98
N TRP A 16 3.71 7.88 61.38
CA TRP A 16 3.06 8.80 60.44
C TRP A 16 4.06 9.50 59.51
N LEU A 17 5.24 9.84 60.02
CA LEU A 17 6.31 10.43 59.21
C LEU A 17 6.79 9.46 58.12
N VAL A 18 7.05 8.20 58.46
CA VAL A 18 7.46 7.19 57.48
C VAL A 18 6.32 6.88 56.50
N PHE A 19 5.08 6.76 56.97
CA PHE A 19 3.92 6.50 56.13
C PHE A 19 3.70 7.58 55.06
N LEU A 20 3.84 8.86 55.42
CA LEU A 20 3.71 9.98 54.49
C LEU A 20 4.86 10.04 53.50
N ILE A 21 6.10 9.74 53.92
CA ILE A 21 7.25 9.68 53.01
C ILE A 21 7.07 8.58 51.97
N VAL A 22 6.72 7.36 52.39
CA VAL A 22 6.52 6.23 51.47
C VAL A 22 5.36 6.49 50.51
N SER A 23 4.24 7.01 51.02
CA SER A 23 3.08 7.36 50.19
C SER A 23 3.42 8.47 49.18
N GLY A 24 4.18 9.48 49.60
CA GLY A 24 4.64 10.57 48.73
C GLY A 24 5.54 10.07 47.60
N VAL A 25 6.45 9.12 47.88
CA VAL A 25 7.30 8.50 46.86
C VAL A 25 6.49 7.68 45.87
N LEU A 26 5.51 6.89 46.32
CA LEU A 26 4.66 6.09 45.44
C LEU A 26 3.78 6.97 44.54
N VAL A 27 3.17 8.01 45.10
CA VAL A 27 2.35 8.96 44.34
C VAL A 27 3.20 9.77 43.36
N GLY A 28 4.37 10.24 43.78
CA GLY A 28 5.33 10.92 42.91
C GLY A 28 5.81 10.02 41.76
N GLY A 29 6.09 8.76 42.04
CA GLY A 29 6.44 7.74 41.04
C GLY A 29 5.29 7.49 40.06
N ALA A 30 4.05 7.40 40.53
CA ALA A 30 2.88 7.26 39.67
C ALA A 30 2.69 8.47 38.75
N PHE A 31 2.82 9.69 39.27
CA PHE A 31 2.75 10.91 38.45
C PHE A 31 3.89 10.97 37.43
N TRP A 32 5.10 10.55 37.80
CA TRP A 32 6.22 10.48 36.89
C TRP A 32 5.99 9.46 35.76
N VAL A 33 5.48 8.26 36.08
CA VAL A 33 5.14 7.23 35.08
C VAL A 33 4.03 7.73 34.15
N ILE A 34 2.98 8.36 34.68
CA ILE A 34 1.90 8.93 33.86
C ILE A 34 2.45 10.03 32.94
N GLY A 35 3.32 10.90 33.45
CA GLY A 35 3.99 11.94 32.67
C GLY A 35 4.92 11.37 31.60
N PHE A 36 5.67 10.32 31.92
CA PHE A 36 6.55 9.59 30.98
C PHE A 36 5.75 8.88 29.88
N VAL A 37 4.68 8.17 30.25
CA VAL A 37 3.80 7.51 29.28
C VAL A 37 3.13 8.54 28.39
N ARG A 38 2.64 9.66 28.95
CA ARG A 38 2.06 10.75 28.15
C ARG A 38 3.07 11.42 27.24
N SER A 39 4.30 11.67 27.70
CA SER A 39 5.34 12.29 26.86
C SER A 39 5.80 11.38 25.73
N LYS A 40 5.78 10.06 25.93
CA LYS A 40 6.04 9.06 24.87
C LYS A 40 4.83 8.76 23.98
N ALA A 41 3.61 8.88 24.50
CA ALA A 41 2.38 8.64 23.74
C ALA A 41 2.00 9.83 22.84
N VAL A 42 2.24 11.07 23.29
CA VAL A 42 1.98 12.26 22.47
C VAL A 42 2.97 12.36 21.30
N SER A 43 4.20 11.85 21.43
CA SER A 43 5.13 11.74 20.30
C SER A 43 4.73 10.73 19.23
N ALA A 44 3.72 9.89 19.47
CA ALA A 44 3.23 8.90 18.50
C ALA A 44 1.95 9.33 17.76
N ALA A 45 1.27 10.38 18.23
CA ALA A 45 0.00 10.84 17.65
C ALA A 45 0.19 11.87 16.52
N GLU A 46 1.35 12.53 16.48
CA GLU A 46 1.71 13.52 15.46
C GLU A 46 3.11 13.24 14.93
N GLU A 47 3.39 11.97 14.64
CA GLU A 47 4.45 11.66 13.69
C GLU A 47 3.88 12.02 12.32
N GLU A 48 4.39 13.11 11.73
CA GLU A 48 4.38 13.31 10.29
C GLU A 48 4.69 11.94 9.70
N ILE A 49 3.70 11.30 9.05
CA ILE A 49 3.94 10.02 8.42
C ILE A 49 4.96 10.33 7.35
N ILE A 50 6.24 10.13 7.67
CA ILE A 50 7.31 10.08 6.70
C ILE A 50 6.97 8.82 5.92
N LEU A 51 6.13 9.02 4.89
CA LEU A 51 5.84 8.02 3.89
C LEU A 51 7.21 7.55 3.44
N ASN A 52 7.54 6.31 3.76
CA ASN A 52 8.73 5.68 3.19
C ASN A 52 8.69 5.99 1.70
N PRO A 53 9.74 6.53 1.08
CA PRO A 53 9.72 6.82 -0.36
C PRO A 53 9.30 5.60 -1.19
N ALA A 54 9.48 4.38 -0.67
CA ALA A 54 8.92 3.14 -1.24
C ALA A 54 7.38 3.14 -1.41
N PHE A 55 6.64 3.93 -0.64
CA PHE A 55 5.18 4.12 -0.74
C PHE A 55 4.79 5.33 -1.62
N VAL A 56 5.74 6.20 -2.00
CA VAL A 56 5.49 7.32 -2.92
C VAL A 56 5.96 6.98 -4.33
N ASN A 57 7.07 6.26 -4.45
CA ASN A 57 7.56 5.61 -5.65
C ASN A 57 7.91 4.18 -5.26
N TYR A 58 7.15 3.20 -5.74
CA TYR A 58 7.51 1.80 -5.49
C TYR A 58 8.96 1.60 -5.94
N SER A 59 9.78 1.16 -4.99
CA SER A 59 11.24 1.17 -5.06
C SER A 59 11.76 0.69 -6.41
N THR A 60 12.43 1.59 -7.13
CA THR A 60 13.21 1.27 -8.33
C THR A 60 14.56 0.60 -8.02
N ALA A 61 14.86 0.36 -6.74
CA ALA A 61 16.08 -0.34 -6.36
C ALA A 61 15.96 -1.83 -6.74
N GLY A 62 16.52 -2.18 -7.90
CA GLY A 62 16.70 -3.53 -8.39
C GLY A 62 17.16 -3.54 -9.85
N ASP A 63 18.08 -4.43 -10.19
CA ASP A 63 18.58 -4.64 -11.55
C ASP A 63 17.60 -5.51 -12.37
N TYR A 64 16.31 -5.16 -12.40
CA TYR A 64 15.29 -5.93 -13.13
C TYR A 64 15.04 -5.41 -14.55
N VAL A 65 15.46 -4.19 -14.88
CA VAL A 65 15.49 -3.70 -16.27
C VAL A 65 16.90 -3.86 -16.81
N SER A 66 17.04 -4.67 -17.85
CA SER A 66 18.34 -4.97 -18.44
C SER A 66 18.97 -3.72 -19.10
N PRO A 67 20.31 -3.58 -19.10
CA PRO A 67 20.97 -2.49 -19.83
C PRO A 67 20.59 -2.43 -21.31
N GLU A 68 20.33 -3.58 -21.93
CA GLU A 68 19.87 -3.71 -23.31
C GLU A 68 18.47 -3.10 -23.49
N SER A 69 17.52 -3.43 -22.62
CA SER A 69 16.18 -2.84 -22.64
C SER A 69 16.21 -1.34 -22.38
N GLN A 70 17.08 -0.89 -21.46
CA GLN A 70 17.30 0.55 -21.21
C GLN A 70 17.87 1.26 -22.45
N ALA A 71 18.85 0.67 -23.12
CA ALA A 71 19.41 1.25 -24.35
C ALA A 71 18.36 1.31 -25.47
N ALA A 72 17.58 0.24 -25.66
CA ALA A 72 16.55 0.16 -26.69
C ALA A 72 15.47 1.25 -26.50
N ILE A 73 15.01 1.48 -25.26
CA ILE A 73 14.01 2.53 -25.01
C ILE A 73 14.58 3.94 -25.18
N GLN A 74 15.85 4.19 -24.85
CA GLN A 74 16.46 5.50 -25.12
C GLN A 74 16.55 5.80 -26.62
N THR A 75 16.87 4.80 -27.44
CA THR A 75 16.82 4.93 -28.91
C THR A 75 15.39 5.20 -29.37
N TYR A 76 14.41 4.47 -28.86
CA TYR A 76 13.00 4.65 -29.21
C TYR A 76 12.47 6.04 -28.83
N ILE A 77 12.80 6.57 -27.65
CA ILE A 77 12.42 7.93 -27.21
C ILE A 77 13.00 8.98 -28.17
N ALA A 78 14.24 8.79 -28.64
CA ALA A 78 14.88 9.72 -29.57
C ALA A 78 14.24 9.71 -30.97
N GLU A 79 13.76 8.55 -31.42
CA GLU A 79 13.10 8.37 -32.72
C GLU A 79 11.63 8.82 -32.69
N PHE A 80 10.93 8.52 -31.60
CA PHE A 80 9.51 8.78 -31.41
C PHE A 80 9.26 9.60 -30.14
N PRO A 81 9.35 10.95 -30.21
CA PRO A 81 9.12 11.81 -29.05
C PRO A 81 7.68 11.74 -28.52
N GLU A 82 6.72 11.42 -29.39
CA GLU A 82 5.32 11.14 -29.04
C GLU A 82 5.02 9.64 -29.10
N PRO A 83 4.24 9.10 -28.15
CA PRO A 83 4.04 7.67 -28.03
C PRO A 83 3.16 7.13 -29.17
N GLN A 84 3.55 5.98 -29.70
CA GLN A 84 2.75 5.25 -30.68
C GLN A 84 1.78 4.30 -29.98
N ASN A 85 0.53 4.25 -30.45
CA ASN A 85 -0.49 3.30 -30.00
C ASN A 85 -0.80 3.31 -28.48
N ALA A 86 -0.60 4.46 -27.81
CA ALA A 86 -1.01 4.64 -26.42
C ALA A 86 -2.54 4.76 -26.32
N GLN A 87 -3.20 3.75 -25.74
CA GLN A 87 -4.67 3.68 -25.63
C GLN A 87 -5.21 4.08 -24.25
N VAL A 88 -4.48 3.74 -23.18
CA VAL A 88 -4.92 3.98 -21.78
C VAL A 88 -4.20 5.18 -21.18
N LEU A 89 -2.87 5.18 -21.26
CA LEU A 89 -2.02 6.27 -20.78
C LEU A 89 -1.90 7.33 -21.86
N VAL A 90 -2.97 8.10 -22.04
CA VAL A 90 -3.07 9.20 -23.00
C VAL A 90 -2.65 10.51 -22.34
N ASN A 91 -2.06 11.44 -23.11
CA ASN A 91 -1.54 12.75 -22.67
C ASN A 91 -0.17 12.73 -21.95
N MET A 92 0.71 11.80 -22.32
CA MET A 92 2.11 11.81 -21.90
C MET A 92 2.99 11.75 -23.16
N ASN A 93 4.15 12.42 -23.15
CA ASN A 93 5.16 12.19 -24.18
C ASN A 93 5.86 10.84 -23.94
N THR A 94 6.65 10.35 -24.90
CA THR A 94 7.29 9.02 -24.79
C THR A 94 8.23 8.91 -23.58
N SER A 95 8.91 9.98 -23.19
CA SER A 95 9.79 10.00 -22.02
C SER A 95 9.01 9.92 -20.70
N GLU A 96 7.91 10.66 -20.59
CA GLU A 96 7.00 10.61 -19.44
C GLU A 96 6.35 9.22 -19.31
N LEU A 97 5.90 8.66 -20.43
CA LEU A 97 5.33 7.32 -20.47
C LEU A 97 6.36 6.26 -20.05
N TYR A 98 7.61 6.39 -20.50
CA TYR A 98 8.70 5.51 -20.06
C TYR A 98 8.95 5.59 -18.55
N ASN A 99 8.96 6.79 -17.98
CA ASN A 99 9.13 6.96 -16.53
C ASN A 99 7.98 6.28 -15.78
N PHE A 100 6.74 6.45 -16.24
CA PHE A 100 5.59 5.75 -15.67
C PHE A 100 5.77 4.22 -15.73
N MET A 101 6.16 3.68 -16.88
CA MET A 101 6.37 2.24 -17.08
C MET A 101 7.46 1.70 -16.16
N THR A 102 8.60 2.38 -16.06
CA THR A 102 9.72 1.93 -15.24
C THR A 102 9.38 1.96 -13.75
N THR A 103 8.70 3.02 -13.29
CA THR A 103 8.35 3.20 -11.87
C THR A 103 7.22 2.27 -11.43
N TYR A 104 6.13 2.19 -12.18
CA TYR A 104 4.91 1.50 -11.71
C TYR A 104 4.78 0.08 -12.26
N MET A 105 5.14 -0.14 -13.53
CA MET A 105 5.04 -1.48 -14.14
C MET A 105 6.26 -2.32 -13.79
N SER A 106 7.45 -1.95 -14.28
CA SER A 106 8.66 -2.72 -14.02
C SER A 106 9.03 -2.70 -12.55
N GLY A 107 8.88 -1.56 -11.86
CA GLY A 107 9.01 -1.50 -10.40
C GLY A 107 8.08 -2.47 -9.70
N GLY A 108 6.76 -2.39 -9.95
CA GLY A 108 5.77 -3.19 -9.23
C GLY A 108 5.79 -4.69 -9.51
N LEU A 109 6.23 -5.11 -10.69
CA LEU A 109 6.28 -6.51 -11.12
C LEU A 109 7.70 -7.11 -11.08
N LYS A 110 8.74 -6.27 -10.96
CA LYS A 110 10.17 -6.61 -11.11
C LYS A 110 10.47 -7.40 -12.39
N GLN A 111 9.84 -7.00 -13.49
CA GLN A 111 10.05 -7.61 -14.82
C GLN A 111 10.69 -6.61 -15.79
N ASP A 112 11.48 -7.16 -16.71
CA ASP A 112 12.11 -6.41 -17.80
C ASP A 112 11.08 -5.98 -18.86
N CYS A 113 11.41 -4.98 -19.67
CA CYS A 113 10.52 -4.46 -20.72
C CYS A 113 10.08 -5.54 -21.73
N THR A 114 10.98 -6.50 -22.00
CA THR A 114 10.77 -7.66 -22.88
C THR A 114 9.64 -8.59 -22.44
N TYR A 115 9.18 -8.49 -21.18
CA TYR A 115 8.08 -9.30 -20.67
C TYR A 115 6.74 -9.01 -21.37
N CYS A 116 6.52 -7.75 -21.77
CA CYS A 116 5.29 -7.27 -22.41
C CYS A 116 5.52 -6.53 -23.74
N HIS A 117 6.76 -6.19 -24.08
CA HIS A 117 7.06 -5.42 -25.29
C HIS A 117 8.08 -6.13 -26.19
N ASN A 118 7.94 -5.88 -27.49
CA ASN A 118 9.03 -6.05 -28.43
C ASN A 118 9.96 -4.82 -28.33
N THR A 119 11.22 -5.02 -27.92
CA THR A 119 12.19 -3.93 -27.75
C THR A 119 12.63 -3.27 -29.05
N ALA A 120 12.40 -3.91 -30.21
CA ALA A 120 12.61 -3.29 -31.52
C ALA A 120 11.52 -2.27 -31.87
N ASN A 121 10.32 -2.41 -31.31
CA ASN A 121 9.23 -1.45 -31.46
C ASN A 121 8.25 -1.52 -30.28
N PHE A 122 8.38 -0.59 -29.34
CA PHE A 122 7.53 -0.53 -28.14
C PHE A 122 6.04 -0.26 -28.46
N GLY A 123 5.78 0.39 -29.60
CA GLY A 123 4.44 0.69 -30.12
C GLY A 123 3.79 -0.47 -30.88
N ALA A 124 4.47 -1.60 -31.08
CA ALA A 124 3.92 -2.76 -31.78
C ALA A 124 2.68 -3.32 -31.06
N GLU A 125 1.66 -3.73 -31.83
CA GLU A 125 0.37 -4.21 -31.35
C GLU A 125 0.00 -5.54 -32.00
N GLY A 126 -0.71 -6.39 -31.26
CA GLY A 126 -1.20 -7.67 -31.77
C GLY A 126 -0.11 -8.48 -32.49
N ALA A 127 -0.38 -8.86 -33.74
CA ALA A 127 0.54 -9.64 -34.56
C ALA A 127 1.89 -8.94 -34.85
N ASP A 128 1.94 -7.60 -34.83
CA ASP A 128 3.16 -6.83 -35.10
C ASP A 128 4.21 -6.99 -33.99
N ILE A 129 3.81 -7.46 -32.80
CA ILE A 129 4.73 -7.79 -31.71
C ILE A 129 5.60 -9.00 -32.09
N GLY A 130 5.07 -9.92 -32.89
CA GLY A 130 5.76 -11.14 -33.33
C GLY A 130 5.78 -12.28 -32.32
N ASP A 131 5.10 -12.13 -31.18
CA ASP A 131 4.95 -13.15 -30.13
C ASP A 131 3.57 -13.03 -29.48
N ASP A 132 2.75 -14.07 -29.64
CA ASP A 132 1.37 -14.12 -29.13
C ASP A 132 1.30 -14.06 -27.59
N THR A 133 2.30 -14.58 -26.90
CA THR A 133 2.35 -14.58 -25.43
C THR A 133 2.65 -13.17 -24.91
N ILE A 134 3.57 -12.46 -25.55
CA ILE A 134 3.89 -11.06 -25.24
C ILE A 134 2.69 -10.18 -25.57
N ALA A 135 2.05 -10.38 -26.72
CA ALA A 135 0.84 -9.65 -27.12
C ALA A 135 -0.29 -9.84 -26.09
N THR A 136 -0.56 -11.07 -25.69
CA THR A 136 -1.58 -11.39 -24.68
C THR A 136 -1.28 -10.73 -23.33
N ARG A 137 -0.02 -10.72 -22.89
CA ARG A 137 0.39 -10.03 -21.65
C ARG A 137 0.21 -8.52 -21.76
N LYS A 138 0.57 -7.92 -22.90
CA LYS A 138 0.38 -6.49 -23.15
C LYS A 138 -1.09 -6.09 -23.10
N ASP A 139 -1.97 -6.88 -23.74
CA ASP A 139 -3.42 -6.66 -23.71
C ASP A 139 -3.98 -6.79 -22.30
N THR A 140 -3.55 -7.83 -21.56
CA THR A 140 -3.92 -8.04 -20.16
C THR A 140 -3.45 -6.88 -19.29
N ALA A 141 -2.24 -6.36 -19.50
CA ALA A 141 -1.72 -5.21 -18.74
C ALA A 141 -2.55 -3.94 -18.98
N ARG A 142 -3.07 -3.70 -20.20
CA ARG A 142 -3.97 -2.56 -20.45
C ARG A 142 -5.27 -2.65 -19.65
N LEU A 143 -5.86 -3.85 -19.56
CA LEU A 143 -7.05 -4.07 -18.74
C LEU A 143 -6.77 -3.78 -17.26
N HIS A 144 -5.61 -4.19 -16.74
CA HIS A 144 -5.22 -3.90 -15.36
C HIS A 144 -4.97 -2.41 -15.12
N LEU A 145 -4.40 -1.67 -16.09
CA LEU A 145 -4.27 -0.21 -15.99
C LEU A 145 -5.63 0.48 -15.88
N GLN A 146 -6.61 0.05 -16.68
CA GLN A 146 -7.99 0.56 -16.59
C GLN A 146 -8.63 0.22 -15.24
N MET A 147 -8.47 -1.02 -14.76
CA MET A 147 -8.97 -1.45 -13.45
C MET A 147 -8.38 -0.61 -12.32
N VAL A 148 -7.06 -0.37 -12.32
CA VAL A 148 -6.39 0.44 -11.30
C VAL A 148 -6.90 1.88 -11.32
N ALA A 149 -7.08 2.47 -12.50
CA ALA A 149 -7.64 3.81 -12.64
C ALA A 149 -9.08 3.88 -12.10
N ASP A 150 -9.93 2.92 -12.46
CA ASP A 150 -11.32 2.83 -12.00
C ASP A 150 -11.42 2.68 -10.48
N LEU A 151 -10.68 1.73 -9.91
CA LEU A 151 -10.64 1.51 -8.46
C LEU A 151 -10.18 2.75 -7.70
N ASN A 152 -9.12 3.42 -8.17
CA ASN A 152 -8.62 4.63 -7.54
C ASN A 152 -9.63 5.80 -7.60
N GLN A 153 -10.26 6.01 -8.75
CA GLN A 153 -11.18 7.13 -8.94
C GLN A 153 -12.53 6.90 -8.27
N ASN A 154 -13.12 5.72 -8.49
CA ASN A 154 -14.50 5.45 -8.13
C ASN A 154 -14.65 4.80 -6.76
N TRP A 155 -13.64 4.10 -6.23
CA TRP A 155 -13.79 3.30 -5.00
C TRP A 155 -12.94 3.80 -3.84
N ILE A 156 -11.66 4.12 -4.08
CA ILE A 156 -10.76 4.58 -3.00
C ILE A 156 -11.22 5.92 -2.42
N THR A 157 -11.80 6.79 -3.25
CA THR A 157 -12.36 8.09 -2.84
C THR A 157 -13.54 7.94 -1.87
N GLN A 158 -14.37 6.90 -2.02
CA GLN A 158 -15.51 6.64 -1.13
C GLN A 158 -15.06 6.27 0.29
N LEU A 159 -13.87 5.69 0.42
CA LEU A 159 -13.33 5.26 1.70
C LEU A 159 -12.91 6.44 2.60
N ALA A 160 -12.92 7.68 2.11
CA ALA A 160 -12.63 8.88 2.91
C ALA A 160 -13.64 9.13 4.05
N GLN A 161 -14.80 8.49 3.99
CA GLN A 161 -15.87 8.63 4.99
C GLN A 161 -15.76 7.63 6.17
N ILE A 162 -14.75 6.76 6.18
CA ILE A 162 -14.56 5.74 7.21
C ILE A 162 -13.69 6.29 8.35
N GLU A 163 -14.24 6.31 9.57
CA GLU A 163 -13.56 6.77 10.79
C GLU A 163 -12.36 5.86 11.13
N GLY A 164 -11.21 6.44 11.51
CA GLY A 164 -10.00 5.69 11.91
C GLY A 164 -9.00 5.35 10.78
N LYS A 165 -9.15 5.95 9.59
CA LYS A 165 -8.21 5.71 8.48
C LYS A 165 -6.84 6.40 8.67
N LYS A 166 -5.77 5.65 8.37
CA LYS A 166 -4.43 6.20 8.06
C LYS A 166 -4.50 7.05 6.78
N PRO A 167 -3.62 8.06 6.60
CA PRO A 167 -3.96 9.33 5.96
C PRO A 167 -4.34 9.21 4.48
N SER A 168 -5.21 10.14 4.12
CA SER A 168 -5.69 10.49 2.78
C SER A 168 -4.56 10.59 1.75
N GLY A 169 -4.75 9.97 0.58
CA GLY A 169 -3.86 10.09 -0.59
C GLY A 169 -3.28 8.78 -1.10
N ALA A 170 -3.40 7.68 -0.36
CA ALA A 170 -2.96 6.37 -0.82
C ALA A 170 -3.79 5.88 -2.01
N GLN A 171 -3.14 5.71 -3.16
CA GLN A 171 -3.70 5.07 -4.34
C GLN A 171 -3.23 3.63 -4.42
N ILE A 172 -4.06 2.75 -4.97
CA ILE A 172 -3.61 1.41 -5.34
C ILE A 172 -2.70 1.52 -6.57
N ALA A 173 -1.64 0.73 -6.59
CA ALA A 173 -0.70 0.62 -7.71
C ALA A 173 -0.48 -0.86 -8.05
N CYS A 174 0.22 -1.13 -9.15
CA CYS A 174 0.53 -2.50 -9.59
C CYS A 174 1.16 -3.31 -8.45
N ALA A 175 2.12 -2.68 -7.75
CA ALA A 175 2.85 -3.28 -6.66
C ALA A 175 2.00 -3.63 -5.42
N THR A 176 0.81 -3.02 -5.26
CA THR A 176 -0.11 -3.32 -4.15
C THR A 176 -0.56 -4.77 -4.15
N CYS A 177 -0.76 -5.35 -5.33
CA CYS A 177 -1.17 -6.76 -5.47
C CYS A 177 -0.01 -7.65 -5.93
N HIS A 178 0.81 -7.17 -6.87
CA HIS A 178 1.89 -7.96 -7.45
C HIS A 178 3.06 -8.16 -6.49
N ASN A 179 3.30 -7.21 -5.58
CA ASN A 179 4.37 -7.28 -4.58
C ASN A 179 5.75 -7.68 -5.15
N GLY A 180 6.08 -7.22 -6.37
CA GLY A 180 7.33 -7.54 -7.04
C GLY A 180 7.36 -8.87 -7.78
N GLU A 181 6.21 -9.52 -7.98
CA GLU A 181 6.06 -10.75 -8.76
C GLU A 181 5.14 -10.51 -9.97
N ALA A 182 5.43 -11.16 -11.11
CA ALA A 182 4.61 -11.01 -12.31
C ALA A 182 3.18 -11.54 -12.13
N ILE A 183 3.03 -12.57 -11.29
CA ILE A 183 1.74 -13.15 -10.93
C ILE A 183 1.52 -12.86 -9.45
N PRO A 184 0.42 -12.21 -9.06
CA PRO A 184 0.12 -11.96 -7.65
C PRO A 184 0.12 -13.27 -6.86
N VAL A 185 0.73 -13.25 -5.68
CA VAL A 185 0.68 -14.40 -4.76
C VAL A 185 -0.76 -14.68 -4.38
N ALA A 186 -1.29 -15.81 -4.84
CA ALA A 186 -2.58 -16.31 -4.37
C ALA A 186 -2.46 -16.69 -2.88
N TRP A 187 -3.55 -16.50 -2.14
CA TRP A 187 -3.66 -17.06 -0.79
C TRP A 187 -3.31 -18.56 -0.83
N PRO A 188 -2.55 -19.06 0.14
CA PRO A 188 -2.09 -20.44 0.11
C PRO A 188 -3.30 -21.37 0.17
N ALA A 189 -3.27 -22.45 -0.62
CA ALA A 189 -4.42 -23.34 -0.82
C ALA A 189 -4.93 -24.03 0.47
N ASP A 190 -4.14 -23.97 1.54
CA ASP A 190 -4.41 -24.53 2.87
C ASP A 190 -5.10 -23.54 3.84
N GLN A 191 -5.20 -22.25 3.51
CA GLN A 191 -6.13 -21.35 4.19
C GLN A 191 -7.54 -21.71 3.77
N HIS A 192 -8.13 -22.71 4.46
CA HIS A 192 -9.51 -23.16 4.36
C HIS A 192 -10.22 -22.59 3.14
N ALA A 193 -9.96 -23.20 1.98
CA ALA A 193 -10.62 -22.83 0.75
C ALA A 193 -12.10 -22.83 1.07
N LEU A 194 -12.69 -21.63 1.04
CA LEU A 194 -14.10 -21.51 0.74
C LEU A 194 -14.31 -22.44 -0.47
N PRO A 195 -15.31 -23.35 -0.43
CA PRO A 195 -15.56 -24.30 -1.51
C PRO A 195 -15.40 -23.62 -2.89
N ASP A 196 -14.94 -24.32 -3.92
CA ASP A 196 -14.71 -23.70 -5.25
C ASP A 196 -15.99 -23.04 -5.84
N ASP A 197 -17.16 -23.41 -5.30
CA ASP A 197 -18.49 -22.85 -5.60
C ASP A 197 -18.96 -21.78 -4.61
N TYR A 198 -18.15 -21.43 -3.61
CA TYR A 198 -18.43 -20.39 -2.65
C TYR A 198 -18.33 -19.03 -3.33
N ARG A 199 -19.48 -18.60 -3.82
CA ARG A 199 -19.71 -17.21 -4.18
C ARG A 199 -20.09 -16.48 -2.91
N LEU A 200 -19.47 -15.31 -2.68
CA LEU A 200 -20.04 -14.34 -1.75
C LEU A 200 -21.53 -14.23 -2.09
N PRO A 201 -22.44 -14.35 -1.11
CA PRO A 201 -23.87 -14.22 -1.35
C PRO A 201 -24.19 -12.76 -1.68
N LEU A 202 -23.86 -12.32 -2.90
CA LEU A 202 -24.12 -10.98 -3.41
C LEU A 202 -25.63 -10.68 -3.49
N GLY A 203 -26.49 -11.68 -3.28
CA GLY A 203 -27.94 -11.53 -3.13
C GLY A 203 -28.38 -10.99 -1.78
N ASN A 204 -27.54 -11.04 -0.74
CA ASN A 204 -27.77 -10.37 0.53
C ASN A 204 -26.57 -9.49 0.91
N LEU A 205 -26.52 -8.30 0.30
CA LEU A 205 -25.47 -7.31 0.48
C LEU A 205 -25.36 -6.79 1.93
N GLU A 206 -26.28 -7.11 2.83
CA GLU A 206 -26.26 -6.71 4.25
C GLU A 206 -25.00 -7.16 5.00
N VAL A 207 -24.32 -8.23 4.55
CA VAL A 207 -23.04 -8.66 5.14
C VAL A 207 -21.84 -7.84 4.65
N LEU A 208 -21.96 -7.20 3.48
CA LEU A 208 -20.93 -6.33 2.88
C LEU A 208 -21.32 -4.84 2.87
N THR A 209 -22.44 -4.47 3.50
CA THR A 209 -22.78 -3.07 3.71
C THR A 209 -21.79 -2.47 4.70
N ILE A 210 -20.69 -1.92 4.16
CA ILE A 210 -20.14 -0.69 4.72
C ILE A 210 -21.30 0.30 4.62
N THR A 211 -21.82 0.72 5.75
CA THR A 211 -22.88 1.72 5.87
C THR A 211 -22.41 3.03 5.23
N GLY A 212 -22.65 3.16 3.91
CA GLY A 212 -22.11 4.24 3.09
C GLY A 212 -22.60 4.20 1.64
N ASN A 213 -23.91 4.31 1.46
CA ASN A 213 -24.61 4.90 0.30
C ASN A 213 -24.27 4.45 -1.15
N SER A 214 -25.05 3.49 -1.64
CA SER A 214 -25.55 3.26 -3.02
C SER A 214 -24.71 3.67 -4.24
N ILE A 215 -24.20 2.69 -5.01
CA ILE A 215 -24.22 2.76 -6.48
C ILE A 215 -24.44 1.35 -7.07
N SER A 216 -25.70 1.04 -7.38
CA SER A 216 -26.10 -0.15 -8.14
C SER A 216 -25.78 0.05 -9.62
N ARG A 217 -24.95 -0.81 -10.23
CA ARG A 217 -25.11 -1.42 -11.57
C ARG A 217 -23.81 -2.11 -12.01
N TRP A 218 -23.71 -3.43 -11.81
CA TRP A 218 -22.72 -4.27 -12.49
C TRP A 218 -23.44 -5.34 -13.33
N ILE A 219 -22.99 -5.46 -14.58
CA ILE A 219 -23.47 -6.37 -15.62
C ILE A 219 -22.80 -7.75 -15.41
N PRO A 220 -23.51 -8.89 -15.57
CA PRO A 220 -22.93 -10.20 -15.27
C PRO A 220 -21.89 -10.63 -16.30
N PHE A 221 -20.72 -11.08 -15.81
CA PHE A 221 -19.74 -11.83 -16.60
C PHE A 221 -20.29 -13.23 -16.89
N ASN A 222 -20.41 -13.57 -18.18
CA ASN A 222 -20.85 -14.88 -18.64
C ASN A 222 -19.64 -15.85 -18.63
N THR A 223 -19.61 -16.77 -17.66
CA THR A 223 -18.60 -17.83 -17.57
C THR A 223 -19.07 -19.07 -18.31
N THR A 224 -18.83 -19.14 -19.62
CA THR A 224 -18.92 -20.40 -20.37
C THR A 224 -17.59 -20.66 -21.09
N SER A 225 -16.67 -21.28 -20.37
CA SER A 225 -15.61 -22.09 -20.94
C SER A 225 -15.23 -23.17 -19.92
N THR A 226 -15.88 -24.32 -20.06
CA THR A 226 -15.55 -25.59 -19.41
C THR A 226 -14.49 -26.34 -20.24
N PRO A 227 -13.96 -27.45 -19.70
CA PRO A 227 -12.63 -27.61 -19.10
C PRO A 227 -11.51 -27.93 -20.10
#